data_AF-A0NQG2-F1
#
_entry.id   AF-A0NQG2-F1
#
_cell.length_a   1.000
_cell.length_b   1.000
_cell.length_c   1.000
_cell.angle_alpha   90.00
_cell.angle_beta   90.00
_cell.angle_gamma   90.00
#
_symmetry.space_group_name_H-M   'P 1'
#
loop_
_entity.id
_entity.type
_entity.pdbx_description
1 polymer ?
#
loop_
_entity_poly.entity_id
_entity_poly.type
_entity_poly.pdbx_seq_one_letter_code
_entity_poly.pdbx_strand_id
1 'polypeptide(L)' 'MKITVGGIHTECSTYSPVRQTEADFKVAHGVELLRQAGLGDEQFADVNFCPLFHARSIPGAR' A
#
# COMPACT_ATOMS: atom_id res chain seq x y z
N MET A 1 -5.19 4.85 21.00
CA MET A 1 -5.05 3.46 20.47
C MET A 1 -3.99 3.45 19.38
N LYS A 2 -3.24 2.34 19.18
CA LYS A 2 -2.25 2.24 18.08
C LYS A 2 -2.76 1.32 16.98
N ILE A 3 -2.69 1.76 15.73
CA ILE A 3 -3.09 0.97 14.56
C ILE A 3 -1.96 0.95 13.56
N THR A 4 -1.49 -0.24 13.22
CA THR A 4 -0.51 -0.41 12.14
C THR A 4 -1.21 -0.37 10.79
N VAL A 5 -0.68 0.40 9.85
CA VAL A 5 -1.27 0.59 8.53
C VAL A 5 -0.29 0.15 7.46
N GLY A 6 -0.72 -0.73 6.57
CA GLY A 6 0.05 -1.18 5.41
C GLY A 6 -0.84 -1.93 4.44
N GLY A 7 -0.34 -2.19 3.23
CA GLY A 7 -1.11 -2.88 2.22
C GLY A 7 -0.29 -3.34 1.02
N ILE A 8 -0.83 -4.32 0.31
CA ILE A 8 -0.32 -4.77 -0.98
C ILE A 8 -1.49 -4.74 -1.95
N HIS A 9 -1.38 -3.96 -3.02
CA HIS A 9 -2.34 -3.91 -4.11
C HIS A 9 -1.70 -4.51 -5.34
N THR A 10 -2.12 -5.72 -5.67
CA THR A 10 -1.71 -6.44 -6.87
C THR A 10 -2.81 -7.43 -7.23
N GLU A 11 -2.91 -7.77 -8.51
CA GLU A 11 -3.71 -8.88 -9.00
C GLU A 11 -2.81 -9.79 -9.85
N CYS A 12 -3.17 -11.07 -9.97
CA CYS A 12 -2.46 -12.00 -10.84
C CYS A 12 -3.36 -12.45 -12.00
N SER A 13 -2.76 -12.61 -13.18
CA SER A 13 -3.43 -13.18 -14.35
C SER A 13 -2.58 -14.30 -14.95
N THR A 14 -3.11 -15.52 -14.91
CA THR A 14 -2.48 -16.70 -15.52
C THR A 14 -2.26 -16.55 -17.03
N TYR A 15 -3.01 -15.65 -17.68
CA TYR A 15 -2.95 -15.40 -19.12
C TYR A 15 -2.09 -14.20 -19.51
N SER A 16 -1.58 -13.43 -18.53
CA SER A 16 -0.69 -12.32 -18.84
C SER A 16 0.69 -12.85 -19.25
N PRO A 17 1.31 -12.35 -20.33
CA PRO A 17 2.68 -12.71 -20.67
C PRO A 17 3.71 -11.93 -19.84
N VAL A 18 3.30 -10.88 -19.14
CA VAL A 18 4.19 -9.97 -18.40
C VAL A 18 4.38 -10.50 -16.99
N ARG A 19 5.58 -10.99 -16.66
CA ARG A 19 5.95 -11.37 -15.29
C ARG A 19 6.02 -10.12 -14.43
N GLN A 20 5.32 -10.16 -13.30
CA GLN A 20 5.39 -9.09 -12.33
C GLN A 20 6.59 -9.30 -11.38
N THR A 21 7.37 -8.25 -11.20
CA THR A 21 8.58 -8.23 -10.38
C THR A 21 8.50 -7.13 -9.32
N GLU A 22 9.44 -7.11 -8.39
CA GLU A 22 9.53 -6.06 -7.38
C GLU A 22 9.66 -4.65 -8.00
N ALA A 23 10.35 -4.53 -9.13
CA ALA A 23 10.55 -3.25 -9.83
C ALA A 23 9.24 -2.65 -10.37
N ASP A 24 8.19 -3.46 -10.53
CA ASP A 24 6.88 -3.01 -10.99
C ASP A 24 6.03 -2.40 -9.87
N PHE A 25 6.49 -2.50 -8.61
CA PHE A 25 5.79 -1.93 -7.47
C PHE A 25 6.22 -0.49 -7.21
N LYS A 26 5.22 0.38 -7.08
CA LYS A 26 5.37 1.69 -6.44
C LYS A 26 5.10 1.52 -4.95
N VAL A 27 6.08 1.84 -4.12
CA VAL A 27 5.99 1.69 -2.66
C VAL A 27 5.89 3.05 -1.99
N ALA A 28 4.81 3.26 -1.23
CA ALA A 28 4.63 4.42 -0.36
C ALA A 28 4.96 4.05 1.09
N HIS A 29 5.70 4.91 1.79
CA HIS A 29 6.11 4.71 3.18
C HIS A 29 5.67 5.88 4.05
N GLY A 30 5.61 5.65 5.37
CA GLY A 30 5.47 6.73 6.35
C GLY A 30 4.24 7.61 6.13
N VAL A 31 4.43 8.92 6.18
CA VAL A 31 3.36 9.92 6.02
C VAL A 31 2.69 9.85 4.64
N GLU A 32 3.43 9.47 3.59
CA GLU A 32 2.86 9.38 2.26
C GLU A 32 1.81 8.26 2.17
N LEU A 33 2.02 7.14 2.87
CA LEU A 33 0.99 6.10 3.01
C LEU A 33 -0.26 6.65 3.72
N LEU A 34 -0.07 7.30 4.87
CA LEU A 34 -1.20 7.84 5.64
C LEU A 34 -2.00 8.86 4.83
N ARG A 35 -1.31 9.76 4.11
CA ARG A 35 -1.92 10.74 3.21
C ARG A 35 -2.72 10.07 2.09
N GLN A 36 -2.16 9.04 1.44
CA GLN A 36 -2.88 8.28 0.41
C GLN A 36 -4.11 7.55 0.93
N ALA A 37 -4.07 7.11 2.19
CA ALA A 37 -5.18 6.43 2.86
C ALA A 37 -6.19 7.39 3.49
N GLY A 38 -5.94 8.71 3.46
CA GLY A 38 -6.80 9.70 4.12
C GLY A 38 -6.79 9.59 5.66
N LEU A 39 -5.72 9.03 6.24
CA LEU A 39 -5.59 8.83 7.67
C LEU A 39 -4.78 9.96 8.29
N GLY A 40 -5.34 10.55 9.35
CA GLY A 40 -4.70 11.61 10.10
C GLY A 40 -5.54 12.06 11.29
N ASP A 41 -4.95 12.92 12.10
CA ASP A 41 -5.50 13.34 13.39
C ASP A 41 -6.78 14.17 13.25
N GLU A 42 -6.99 14.82 12.09
CA GLU A 42 -8.21 15.60 11.81
C GLU A 42 -9.49 14.76 11.91
N GLN A 43 -9.43 13.48 11.51
CA GLN A 43 -10.57 12.56 11.55
C GLN A 43 -10.50 11.59 12.74
N PHE A 44 -9.30 11.32 13.26
CA PHE A 44 -9.07 10.26 14.25
C PHE A 44 -8.10 10.71 15.35
N ALA A 45 -8.45 11.76 16.10
CA ALA A 45 -7.59 12.41 17.09
C ALA A 45 -7.00 11.46 18.17
N ASP A 46 -7.70 10.38 18.54
CA ASP A 46 -7.25 9.43 19.58
C ASP A 46 -6.54 8.18 19.02
N VAL A 47 -6.25 8.16 17.72
CA VAL A 47 -5.60 7.05 17.02
C VAL A 47 -4.19 7.44 16.60
N ASN A 48 -3.22 6.68 17.07
CA ASN A 48 -1.84 6.77 16.60
C ASN A 48 -1.64 5.75 15.46
N PHE A 49 -1.65 6.23 14.22
CA PHE A 49 -1.36 5.42 13.05
C PHE A 49 0.15 5.18 12.93
N CYS A 50 0.53 3.90 12.88
CA CYS A 50 1.91 3.44 12.74
C CYS A 50 2.10 2.92 11.30
N PRO A 51 2.55 3.75 10.34
CA PRO A 51 2.65 3.35 8.94
C PRO A 51 3.80 2.36 8.72
N LEU A 52 3.53 1.31 7.95
CA LEU A 52 4.51 0.41 7.37
C LEU A 52 4.83 0.88 5.95
N PHE A 53 4.25 0.20 4.96
CA PHE A 53 4.35 0.52 3.55
C PHE A 53 3.07 0.12 2.81
N HIS A 54 2.87 0.72 1.66
CA HIS A 54 1.86 0.30 0.69
C HIS A 54 2.52 0.10 -0.66
N ALA A 55 2.58 -1.15 -1.10
CA ALA A 55 3.15 -1.54 -2.39
C ALA A 55 2.02 -1.74 -3.40
N ARG A 56 2.08 -1.05 -4.54
CA ARG A 56 1.09 -1.19 -5.62
C ARG A 56 1.75 -1.47 -6.96
N SER A 57 1.22 -2.43 -7.69
CA SER A 57 1.62 -2.74 -9.07
C SER A 57 0.39 -2.82 -9.97
N ILE A 58 0.62 -2.74 -11.28
CA ILE A 58 -0.38 -3.10 -12.29
C ILE A 58 -0.44 -4.64 -12.36
N PRO A 59 -1.61 -5.26 -12.60
CA PRO A 59 -1.72 -6.72 -12.68
C PRO A 59 -0.76 -7.35 -13.69
N GLY A 60 -0.12 -8.45 -13.30
CA GLY A 60 0.78 -9.24 -14.14
C GLY A 60 0.61 -10.74 -13.94
N ALA A 61 1.41 -11.53 -14.64
CA ALA A 61 1.54 -12.95 -14.39
C ALA A 61 2.39 -13.23 -13.15
N ARG A 62 2.12 -14.39 -12.54
CA ARG A 62 2.92 -14.97 -11.48
C ARG A 62 4.22 -15.59 -12.01
#